data_AF-A0A1G2PDE8-F1
#
_entry.id   AF-A0A1G2PDE8-F1
#
_cell.length_a   1.000
_cell.length_b   1.000
_cell.length_c   1.000
_cell.angle_alpha   90.00
_cell.angle_beta   90.00
_cell.angle_gamma   90.00
#
_symmetry.space_group_name_H-M   'P 1'
#
loop_
_entity.id
_entity.type
_entity.pdbx_description
1 polymer ?
#
loop_
_entity_poly.entity_id
_entity_poly.type
_entity_poly.pdbx_seq_one_letter_code
_entity_poly.pdbx_strand_id
1 'polypeptide(L)'
;MYSILAPLLFLLGLAGVILIVARALPILSELPEQENGKQGLFIVNKIHELIQKIPWQRWLFNGIEIILKKVRITLFAGLKKSERMVHSVQTRSQKFSPEKSIDVLPKFFDRIKKRKAFLEEERKLLEYIAHHHDDGASYKRLGNLYIIAGNVKDARAALEQATRLLPDDEDIMQKLEELS
;
A
#
# COMPACT_ATOMS: atom_id res chain seq x y z
N MET A 1 -4.62 30.19 -2.90
CA MET A 1 -4.80 29.01 -3.79
C MET A 1 -5.47 27.80 -3.11
N TYR A 2 -5.99 27.91 -1.87
CA TYR A 2 -6.66 26.79 -1.18
C TYR A 2 -8.21 26.79 -1.31
N SER A 3 -8.84 27.89 -1.74
CA SER A 3 -10.31 27.99 -1.88
C SER A 3 -10.93 27.10 -2.94
N ILE A 4 -10.16 26.62 -3.92
CA ILE A 4 -10.67 25.75 -5.00
C ILE A 4 -10.56 24.27 -4.61
N LEU A 5 -9.70 23.93 -3.64
CA LEU A 5 -9.46 22.55 -3.23
C LEU A 5 -10.66 21.97 -2.46
N ALA A 6 -11.26 22.77 -1.58
CA ALA A 6 -12.45 22.38 -0.82
C ALA A 6 -13.68 22.06 -1.70
N PRO A 7 -14.10 22.91 -2.66
CA PRO A 7 -15.21 22.58 -3.54
C PRO A 7 -14.88 21.42 -4.49
N LEU A 8 -13.61 21.25 -4.88
CA LEU A 8 -13.19 20.12 -5.71
C LEU A 8 -13.35 18.78 -4.96
N LEU A 9 -12.88 18.70 -3.70
CA LEU A 9 -13.06 17.52 -2.86
C LEU A 9 -14.52 17.24 -2.55
N PHE A 10 -15.32 18.29 -2.35
CA PHE A 10 -16.75 18.18 -2.15
C PHE A 10 -17.45 17.59 -3.38
N LEU A 11 -17.12 18.07 -4.58
CA LEU A 11 -17.66 17.53 -5.83
C LEU A 11 -17.22 16.08 -6.09
N LEU A 12 -15.98 15.73 -5.73
CA LEU A 12 -15.46 14.36 -5.84
C LEU A 12 -16.18 13.39 -4.89
N GLY A 13 -16.43 13.84 -3.65
CA GLY A 13 -17.23 13.12 -2.67
C GLY A 13 -18.69 12.96 -3.12
N LEU A 14 -19.30 14.03 -3.61
CA LEU A 14 -20.68 14.01 -4.13
C LEU A 14 -20.80 13.05 -5.33
N ALA A 15 -19.85 13.07 -6.26
CA ALA A 15 -19.80 12.15 -7.38
C ALA A 15 -19.65 10.69 -6.93
N GLY A 16 -18.84 10.41 -5.91
CA GLY A 16 -18.69 9.09 -5.32
C GLY A 16 -19.99 8.58 -4.70
N VAL A 17 -20.70 9.42 -3.94
CA VAL A 17 -22.01 9.08 -3.35
C VAL A 17 -23.04 8.80 -4.45
N ILE A 18 -23.09 9.63 -5.49
CA ILE A 18 -24.00 9.43 -6.64
C ILE A 18 -23.70 8.10 -7.34
N LEU A 19 -22.43 7.72 -7.48
CA LEU A 19 -22.01 6.46 -8.12
C LEU A 19 -22.36 5.23 -7.27
N ILE A 20 -22.18 5.33 -5.95
CA ILE A 20 -22.58 4.27 -5.00
C ILE A 20 -24.09 4.07 -5.03
N VAL A 21 -24.87 5.16 -4.97
CA VAL A 21 -26.33 5.09 -5.05
C VAL A 21 -26.75 4.50 -6.40
N ALA A 22 -26.20 4.98 -7.52
CA ALA A 22 -26.52 4.45 -8.85
C ALA A 22 -26.23 2.95 -8.98
N ARG A 23 -25.18 2.44 -8.31
CA ARG A 23 -24.84 1.02 -8.30
C ARG A 23 -25.77 0.19 -7.39
N ALA A 24 -26.29 0.77 -6.33
CA ALA A 24 -27.19 0.12 -5.37
C ALA A 24 -28.68 0.21 -5.76
N LEU A 25 -29.05 1.15 -6.64
CA LEU A 25 -30.41 1.33 -7.16
C LEU A 25 -31.09 0.06 -7.75
N PRO A 26 -30.43 -0.82 -8.53
CA PRO A 26 -31.12 -1.98 -9.11
C PRO A 26 -31.63 -2.98 -8.06
N ILE A 27 -31.13 -2.92 -6.81
CA ILE A 27 -31.55 -3.80 -5.72
C ILE A 27 -32.84 -3.26 -5.05
N LEU A 28 -33.10 -1.95 -5.14
CA LEU A 28 -34.25 -1.31 -4.51
C LEU A 28 -35.52 -1.35 -5.39
N SER A 29 -35.37 -1.62 -6.70
CA SER A 29 -36.51 -1.78 -7.62
C SER A 29 -37.29 -3.08 -7.44
N GLU A 30 -36.77 -4.02 -6.65
CA GLU A 30 -37.40 -5.34 -6.41
C GLU A 30 -38.21 -5.40 -5.08
N LEU A 31 -38.29 -4.30 -4.32
CA LEU A 31 -39.02 -4.26 -3.06
C LEU A 31 -40.52 -3.98 -3.28
N PRO A 32 -41.44 -4.72 -2.62
CA PRO A 32 -42.88 -4.54 -2.78
C PRO A 32 -43.32 -3.14 -2.32
N GLU A 33 -44.08 -2.47 -3.19
CA GLU A 33 -44.56 -1.09 -3.04
C GLU A 33 -45.26 -0.84 -1.70
N GLN A 34 -44.65 -0.03 -0.83
CA GLN A 34 -45.34 0.64 0.26
C GLN A 34 -45.68 2.07 -0.19
N GLU A 35 -46.93 2.51 0.00
CA GLU A 35 -47.66 3.60 -0.69
C GLU A 35 -46.99 4.99 -0.82
N ASN A 36 -45.83 5.25 -0.20
CA ASN A 36 -45.05 6.48 -0.41
C ASN A 36 -44.13 6.45 -1.67
N GLY A 37 -44.11 5.33 -2.41
CA GLY A 37 -43.16 5.07 -3.52
C GLY A 37 -43.38 5.83 -4.84
N LYS A 38 -44.50 6.53 -5.04
CA LYS A 38 -44.84 7.13 -6.35
C LYS A 38 -43.95 8.32 -6.73
N GLN A 39 -43.44 9.08 -5.76
CA GLN A 39 -42.51 10.20 -6.02
C GLN A 39 -41.07 9.72 -6.26
N GLY A 40 -40.65 8.67 -5.52
CA GLY A 40 -39.32 8.07 -5.67
C GLY A 40 -39.12 7.39 -7.02
N LEU A 41 -40.10 6.60 -7.48
CA LEU A 41 -40.04 5.92 -8.78
C LEU A 41 -39.98 6.91 -9.96
N PHE A 42 -40.68 8.06 -9.87
CA PHE A 42 -40.68 9.05 -10.94
C PHE A 42 -39.33 9.75 -11.10
N ILE A 43 -38.66 10.04 -9.98
CA ILE A 43 -37.31 10.62 -9.98
C ILE A 43 -36.29 9.60 -10.52
N VAL A 44 -36.42 8.32 -10.14
CA VAL A 44 -35.53 7.24 -10.60
C VAL A 44 -35.67 6.99 -12.10
N ASN A 45 -36.89 6.89 -12.63
CA ASN A 45 -37.09 6.68 -14.07
C ASN A 45 -36.60 7.88 -14.91
N LYS A 46 -36.77 9.10 -14.42
CA LYS A 46 -36.30 10.31 -15.11
C LYS A 46 -34.77 10.43 -15.09
N ILE A 47 -34.12 10.03 -13.99
CA ILE A 47 -32.66 9.97 -13.88
C ILE A 47 -32.08 8.86 -14.75
N HIS A 48 -32.76 7.71 -14.85
CA HIS A 48 -32.32 6.60 -15.70
C HIS A 48 -32.32 6.99 -17.19
N GLU A 49 -33.35 7.69 -17.66
CA GLU A 49 -33.40 8.22 -19.03
C GLU A 49 -32.32 9.30 -19.30
N LEU A 50 -32.05 10.16 -18.31
CA LEU A 50 -31.01 11.19 -18.43
C LEU A 50 -29.61 10.58 -18.44
N ILE A 51 -29.34 9.56 -17.63
CA ILE A 51 -28.02 8.90 -17.58
C ILE A 51 -27.73 8.13 -18.87
N GLN A 52 -28.73 7.50 -19.50
CA GLN A 52 -28.53 6.75 -20.74
C GLN A 52 -28.24 7.63 -21.96
N LYS A 53 -28.69 8.90 -21.97
CA LYS A 53 -28.55 9.80 -23.13
C LYS A 53 -27.31 10.69 -23.11
N ILE A 54 -26.53 10.72 -22.03
CA ILE A 54 -25.42 11.69 -21.91
C ILE A 54 -24.08 11.00 -22.23
N PRO A 55 -23.35 11.44 -23.28
CA PRO A 55 -22.05 10.87 -23.69
C PRO A 55 -20.88 11.22 -22.74
N TRP A 56 -21.17 11.48 -21.47
CA TRP A 56 -20.23 12.02 -20.49
C TRP A 56 -19.14 11.03 -20.11
N GLN A 57 -19.33 9.73 -20.31
CA GLN A 57 -18.29 8.73 -20.06
C GLN A 57 -17.04 9.02 -20.90
N ARG A 58 -17.18 9.26 -22.22
CA ARG A 58 -16.02 9.57 -23.09
C ARG A 58 -15.37 10.91 -22.74
N TRP A 59 -16.17 11.91 -22.36
CA TRP A 59 -15.67 13.22 -21.96
C TRP A 59 -14.94 13.19 -20.60
N LEU A 60 -15.47 12.45 -19.62
CA LEU A 60 -14.83 12.24 -18.31
C LEU A 60 -13.52 11.47 -18.45
N PHE A 61 -13.47 10.40 -19.25
CA PHE A 61 -12.22 9.66 -19.48
C PHE A 61 -11.16 10.52 -20.16
N ASN A 62 -11.54 11.32 -21.17
CA ASN A 62 -10.61 12.24 -21.82
C ASN A 62 -10.12 13.36 -20.87
N GLY A 63 -11.01 13.90 -20.02
CA GLY A 63 -10.64 14.91 -19.03
C GLY A 63 -9.67 14.38 -17.96
N ILE A 64 -9.93 13.17 -17.47
CA ILE A 64 -9.05 12.48 -16.52
C ILE A 64 -7.67 12.22 -17.14
N GLU A 65 -7.61 11.79 -18.41
CA GLU A 65 -6.34 11.54 -19.09
C GLU A 65 -5.49 12.82 -19.25
N ILE A 66 -6.12 13.96 -19.57
CA ILE A 66 -5.43 15.25 -19.67
C ILE A 66 -4.87 15.68 -18.31
N ILE A 67 -5.65 15.51 -17.23
CA ILE A 67 -5.22 15.82 -15.87
C ILE A 67 -4.07 14.90 -15.46
N LEU A 68 -4.15 13.60 -15.72
CA LEU A 68 -3.09 12.63 -15.43
C LEU A 68 -1.80 12.93 -16.22
N LYS A 69 -1.92 13.35 -17.49
CA LYS A 69 -0.76 13.79 -18.29
C LYS A 69 -0.11 15.03 -17.71
N LYS A 70 -0.89 16.03 -17.29
CA LYS A 70 -0.35 17.24 -16.65
C LYS A 70 0.30 16.94 -15.29
N VAL A 71 -0.33 16.12 -14.46
CA VAL A 71 0.22 15.67 -13.17
C VAL A 71 1.53 14.89 -13.37
N ARG A 72 1.57 14.00 -14.37
CA ARG A 72 2.79 13.26 -14.72
C ARG A 72 3.92 14.20 -15.14
N ILE A 73 3.64 15.16 -16.03
CA ILE A 73 4.65 16.11 -16.51
C ILE A 73 5.17 17.01 -15.37
N THR A 74 4.29 17.49 -14.47
CA THR A 74 4.71 18.30 -13.33
C THR A 74 5.51 17.51 -12.29
N LEU A 75 5.16 16.23 -12.06
CA LEU A 75 5.95 15.32 -11.22
C LEU A 75 7.35 15.09 -11.81
N PHE A 76 7.45 14.77 -13.10
CA PHE A 76 8.74 14.54 -13.75
C PHE A 76 9.59 15.82 -13.85
N ALA A 77 8.97 16.99 -14.05
CA ALA A 77 9.67 18.28 -14.02
C ALA A 77 10.18 18.64 -12.61
N GLY A 78 9.41 18.33 -11.57
CA GLY A 78 9.84 18.49 -10.18
C GLY A 78 11.00 17.56 -9.80
N LEU A 79 10.95 16.30 -10.23
CA LEU A 79 12.00 15.31 -9.96
C LEU A 79 13.32 15.65 -10.69
N LYS A 80 13.26 16.09 -11.95
CA LYS A 80 14.46 16.47 -12.73
C LYS A 80 15.15 17.75 -12.23
N LYS A 81 14.43 18.62 -11.52
CA LYS A 81 15.00 19.79 -10.84
C LYS A 81 15.73 19.41 -9.55
N SER A 82 15.38 18.27 -8.93
CA SER A 82 16.04 17.78 -7.72
C SER A 82 17.46 17.26 -8.00
N GLU A 83 17.71 16.56 -9.11
CA GLU A 83 19.05 16.04 -9.46
C GLU A 83 20.09 17.14 -9.67
N ARG A 84 19.69 18.30 -10.23
CA ARG A 84 20.59 19.46 -10.37
C ARG A 84 20.86 20.19 -9.05
N MET A 85 19.99 20.04 -8.05
CA MET A 85 20.21 20.60 -6.71
C MET A 85 21.04 19.66 -5.82
N VAL A 86 21.08 18.35 -6.10
CA VAL A 86 21.94 17.41 -5.36
C VAL A 86 23.43 17.71 -5.62
N HIS A 87 23.83 18.05 -6.84
CA HIS A 87 25.22 18.36 -7.14
C HIS A 87 25.72 19.72 -6.60
N SER A 88 24.85 20.72 -6.44
CA SER A 88 25.23 22.02 -5.84
C SER A 88 25.24 21.99 -4.30
N VAL A 89 24.60 21.00 -3.69
CA VAL A 89 24.64 20.77 -2.24
C VAL A 89 25.82 19.88 -1.85
N GLN A 90 26.25 18.97 -2.72
CA GLN A 90 27.34 18.03 -2.43
C GLN A 90 28.72 18.71 -2.30
N THR A 91 28.99 19.78 -3.05
CA THR A 91 30.23 20.57 -2.92
C THR A 91 30.25 21.52 -1.72
N ARG A 92 29.11 21.76 -1.07
CA ARG A 92 29.02 22.50 0.21
C ARG A 92 28.93 21.58 1.43
N SER A 93 28.70 20.28 1.22
CA SER A 93 28.46 19.28 2.26
C SER A 93 29.73 18.72 2.93
N GLN A 94 30.93 19.03 2.44
CA GLN A 94 32.17 18.56 3.10
C GLN A 94 32.49 19.33 4.40
N LYS A 95 31.69 20.33 4.76
CA LYS A 95 31.84 21.14 5.99
C LYS A 95 30.66 21.06 6.95
N PHE A 96 29.64 20.24 6.66
CA PHE A 96 28.52 20.01 7.58
C PHE A 96 28.72 18.68 8.31
N SER A 97 29.31 18.79 9.50
CA SER A 97 29.26 17.75 10.54
C SER A 97 27.79 17.35 10.77
N PRO A 98 27.41 16.05 10.75
CA PRO A 98 26.03 15.62 10.91
C PRO A 98 25.64 15.61 12.38
N GLU A 99 25.84 16.71 13.10
CA GLU A 99 25.62 16.74 14.57
C GLU A 99 24.28 17.35 14.97
N LYS A 100 23.36 17.60 14.03
CA LYS A 100 22.03 18.12 14.38
C LYS A 100 20.98 17.90 13.30
N SER A 101 20.83 16.67 12.82
CA SER A 101 19.56 16.29 12.18
C SER A 101 18.52 16.17 13.28
N ILE A 102 17.60 17.13 13.29
CA ILE A 102 16.39 17.19 14.09
C ILE A 102 15.78 15.77 14.23
N ASP A 103 15.80 15.27 15.47
CA ASP A 103 15.50 13.91 15.92
C ASP A 103 13.97 13.62 15.94
N VAL A 104 13.27 14.05 14.90
CA VAL A 104 11.84 13.79 14.71
C VAL A 104 11.57 13.31 13.29
N LEU A 105 12.39 12.37 12.80
CA LEU A 105 11.83 11.37 11.90
C LEU A 105 10.77 10.61 12.72
N PRO A 106 9.47 10.72 12.40
CA PRO A 106 8.45 10.06 13.20
C PRO A 106 8.74 8.56 13.22
N LYS A 107 8.72 7.92 14.39
CA LYS A 107 8.89 6.47 14.65
C LYS A 107 8.20 5.54 13.62
N PHE A 108 7.22 6.07 12.89
CA PHE A 108 6.61 5.48 11.70
C PHE A 108 7.61 5.08 10.60
N PHE A 109 8.55 5.95 10.21
CA PHE A 109 9.52 5.64 9.15
C PHE A 109 10.53 4.58 9.57
N ASP A 110 10.93 4.56 10.85
CA ASP A 110 11.77 3.49 11.38
C ASP A 110 11.05 2.14 11.32
N ARG A 111 9.76 2.11 11.66
CA ARG A 111 8.95 0.89 11.57
C ARG A 111 8.80 0.42 10.12
N ILE A 112 8.59 1.34 9.17
CA ILE A 112 8.53 1.03 7.73
C ILE A 112 9.87 0.50 7.23
N LYS A 113 10.97 1.16 7.58
CA LYS A 113 12.31 0.76 7.15
C LYS A 113 12.67 -0.62 7.68
N LYS A 114 12.40 -0.89 8.96
CA LYS A 114 12.58 -2.21 9.59
C LYS A 114 11.72 -3.28 8.91
N ARG A 115 10.43 -3.00 8.67
CA ARG A 115 9.52 -3.94 8.00
C ARG A 115 9.96 -4.24 6.56
N LYS A 116 10.42 -3.23 5.82
CA LYS A 116 10.93 -3.41 4.47
C LYS A 116 12.20 -4.25 4.45
N ALA A 117 13.12 -4.00 5.38
CA ALA A 117 14.35 -4.79 5.51
C ALA A 117 14.04 -6.26 5.84
N PHE A 118 13.13 -6.50 6.78
CA PHE A 118 12.65 -7.84 7.12
C PHE A 118 12.09 -8.58 5.90
N LEU A 119 11.17 -7.96 5.16
CA LEU A 119 10.55 -8.59 3.98
C LEU A 119 11.57 -8.88 2.86
N GLU A 120 12.58 -8.01 2.70
CA GLU A 120 13.61 -8.21 1.70
C GLU A 120 14.55 -9.36 2.07
N GLU A 121 14.90 -9.49 3.35
CA GLU A 121 15.73 -10.58 3.87
C GLU A 121 15.00 -11.92 3.83
N GLU A 122 13.73 -11.94 4.28
CA GLU A 122 12.84 -13.10 4.18
C GLU A 122 12.74 -13.61 2.74
N ARG A 123 12.49 -12.71 1.79
CA ARG A 123 12.40 -13.07 0.37
C ARG A 123 13.69 -13.69 -0.14
N LYS A 124 14.84 -13.11 0.19
CA LYS A 124 16.15 -13.63 -0.24
C LYS A 124 16.40 -15.03 0.33
N LEU A 125 16.06 -15.27 1.60
CA LEU A 125 16.20 -16.58 2.22
C LEU A 125 15.27 -17.61 1.58
N LEU A 126 14.01 -17.26 1.34
CA LEU A 126 13.05 -18.17 0.69
C LEU A 126 13.46 -18.51 -0.75
N GLU A 127 13.92 -17.52 -1.51
CA GLU A 127 14.45 -17.72 -2.87
C GLU A 127 15.68 -18.62 -2.86
N TYR A 128 16.59 -18.44 -1.88
CA TYR A 128 17.74 -19.29 -1.71
C TYR A 128 17.37 -20.73 -1.35
N ILE A 129 16.48 -20.92 -0.38
CA ILE A 129 15.98 -22.22 0.07
C ILE A 129 15.25 -22.96 -1.06
N ALA A 130 14.56 -22.23 -1.95
CA ALA A 130 13.91 -22.83 -3.11
C ALA A 130 14.90 -23.53 -4.06
N HIS A 131 16.15 -23.08 -4.11
CA HIS A 131 17.22 -23.68 -4.90
C HIS A 131 18.16 -24.60 -4.08
N HIS A 132 18.19 -24.44 -2.76
CA HIS A 132 19.05 -25.16 -1.82
C HIS A 132 18.23 -25.71 -0.63
N HIS A 133 17.40 -26.72 -0.90
CA HIS A 133 16.46 -27.28 0.07
C HIS A 133 17.13 -28.10 1.19
N ASP A 134 18.40 -28.42 1.03
CA ASP A 134 19.25 -29.19 1.94
C ASP A 134 20.06 -28.31 2.91
N ASP A 135 20.01 -26.98 2.77
CA ASP A 135 20.76 -26.08 3.66
C ASP A 135 20.01 -25.77 4.96
N GLY A 136 20.31 -26.54 6.01
CA GLY A 136 19.76 -26.33 7.35
C GLY A 136 20.12 -24.98 7.97
N ALA A 137 21.25 -24.37 7.59
CA ALA A 137 21.67 -23.07 8.12
C ALA A 137 20.76 -21.94 7.61
N SER A 138 20.23 -22.05 6.39
CA SER A 138 19.27 -21.10 5.83
C SER A 138 17.92 -21.18 6.54
N TYR A 139 17.43 -22.38 6.86
CA TYR A 139 16.22 -22.55 7.68
C TYR A 139 16.40 -22.01 9.11
N LYS A 140 17.59 -22.20 9.71
CA LYS A 140 17.94 -21.60 11.01
C LYS A 140 17.90 -20.07 10.97
N ARG A 141 18.47 -19.46 9.93
CA ARG A 141 18.44 -18.00 9.73
C ARG A 141 17.01 -17.49 9.54
N LEU A 142 16.20 -18.20 8.76
CA LEU A 142 14.79 -17.87 8.55
C LEU A 142 14.00 -17.93 9.87
N GLY A 143 14.23 -18.96 10.68
CA GLY A 143 13.66 -19.09 12.02
C GLY A 143 14.01 -17.91 12.93
N ASN A 144 15.30 -17.56 13.01
CA ASN A 144 15.76 -16.41 13.77
C ASN A 144 15.12 -15.09 13.29
N LEU A 145 15.01 -14.92 11.99
CA LEU A 145 14.38 -13.75 11.38
C LEU A 145 12.91 -13.64 11.82
N TYR A 146 12.18 -14.76 11.85
CA TYR A 146 10.80 -14.79 12.35
C TYR A 146 10.66 -14.55 13.85
N ILE A 147 11.61 -15.02 14.68
CA ILE A 147 11.65 -14.69 16.11
C ILE A 147 11.75 -13.16 16.30
N ILE A 148 12.66 -12.51 15.57
CA ILE A 148 12.86 -11.05 15.65
C ILE A 148 11.59 -10.29 15.23
N ALA A 149 10.83 -10.83 14.27
CA ALA A 149 9.55 -10.27 13.85
C ALA A 149 8.38 -10.58 14.79
N GLY A 150 8.59 -11.42 15.82
CA GLY A 150 7.55 -11.88 16.73
C GLY A 150 6.58 -12.90 16.12
N ASN A 151 6.94 -13.51 14.98
CA ASN A 151 6.12 -14.51 14.33
C ASN A 151 6.51 -15.92 14.80
N VAL A 152 6.06 -16.28 16.01
CA VAL A 152 6.41 -17.53 16.69
C VAL A 152 6.02 -18.77 15.90
N LYS A 153 4.88 -18.74 15.18
CA LYS A 153 4.38 -19.89 14.41
C LYS A 153 5.33 -20.26 13.26
N ASP A 154 5.68 -19.27 12.44
CA ASP A 154 6.55 -19.49 11.28
C ASP A 154 8.01 -19.70 11.71
N ALA A 155 8.43 -19.06 12.82
CA ALA A 155 9.73 -19.32 13.44
C ALA A 155 9.89 -20.79 13.82
N ARG A 156 8.90 -21.35 14.52
CA ARG A 156 8.91 -22.76 14.93
C ARG A 156 8.95 -23.69 13.73
N ALA A 157 8.10 -23.46 12.72
CA ALA A 157 8.10 -24.28 11.50
C ALA A 157 9.45 -24.27 10.77
N ALA A 158 10.09 -23.10 10.66
CA ALA A 158 11.41 -22.97 10.04
C ALA A 158 12.51 -23.67 10.86
N LEU A 159 12.49 -23.53 12.19
CA LEU A 159 13.45 -24.20 13.07
C LEU A 159 13.25 -25.72 13.10
N GLU A 160 12.01 -26.22 13.04
CA GLU A 160 11.72 -27.65 12.93
C GLU A 160 12.29 -28.26 11.63
N GLN A 161 12.24 -27.52 10.50
CA GLN A 161 12.94 -27.96 9.28
C GLN A 161 14.46 -27.91 9.46
N ALA A 162 14.98 -26.88 10.14
CA ALA A 162 16.41 -26.78 10.42
C ALA A 162 16.91 -27.95 11.29
N THR A 163 16.16 -28.38 12.32
CA THR A 163 16.51 -29.54 13.16
C THR A 163 16.57 -30.85 12.40
N ARG A 164 15.75 -31.02 11.34
CA ARG A 164 15.81 -32.22 10.49
C ARG A 164 17.10 -32.31 9.70
N LEU A 165 17.66 -31.17 9.30
CA LEU A 165 18.89 -31.07 8.51
C LEU A 165 20.14 -30.97 9.40
N LEU A 166 20.01 -30.36 10.59
CA LEU A 166 21.06 -30.16 11.58
C LEU A 166 20.57 -30.64 12.95
N PRO A 167 20.53 -31.97 13.19
CA PRO A 167 19.98 -32.53 14.42
C PRO A 167 20.87 -32.26 15.66
N ASP A 168 22.16 -31.99 15.47
CA ASP A 168 23.11 -31.79 16.57
C ASP A 168 23.35 -30.30 16.91
N ASP A 169 22.60 -29.37 16.29
CA ASP A 169 22.76 -27.94 16.54
C ASP A 169 21.98 -27.52 17.80
N GLU A 170 22.72 -27.41 18.91
CA GLU A 170 22.20 -27.02 20.23
C GLU A 170 21.46 -25.67 20.21
N ASP A 171 21.88 -24.71 19.37
CA ASP A 171 21.25 -23.38 19.29
C ASP A 171 19.84 -23.46 18.65
N ILE A 172 19.60 -24.42 17.75
CA ILE A 172 18.25 -24.65 17.21
C ILE A 172 17.35 -25.27 18.27
N MET A 173 17.87 -26.25 19.02
CA MET A 173 17.11 -26.91 20.08
C MET A 173 16.71 -25.93 21.19
N GLN A 174 17.66 -25.11 21.66
CA GLN A 174 17.39 -24.10 22.67
C GLN A 174 16.30 -23.12 22.21
N LYS A 175 16.37 -22.65 20.96
CA LYS A 175 15.35 -21.72 20.42
C LYS A 175 13.99 -22.35 20.24
N LEU A 176 13.92 -23.64 19.92
CA LEU A 176 12.64 -24.36 19.86
C LEU A 176 12.02 -24.51 21.26
N GLU A 177 12.82 -24.73 22.29
CA GLU A 177 12.38 -24.78 23.68
C GLU A 177 11.87 -23.40 24.15
N GLU A 178 12.58 -22.32 23.81
CA GLU A 178 12.15 -20.94 24.09
C GLU A 178 10.82 -20.55 23.40
N LEU A 179 10.46 -21.22 22.31
CA LEU A 179 9.22 -20.99 21.54
C LEU A 179 8.09 -21.98 21.88
N SER A 180 8.31 -22.89 22.84
CA SER A 180 7.32 -23.87 23.31
C SER A 180 6.32 -23.29 24.32
#